data_AF-A0A8J4E9K4-F1
#
_entry.id   AF-A0A8J4E9K4-F1
#
_cell.length_a   1.000
_cell.length_b   1.000
_cell.length_c   1.000
_cell.angle_alpha   90.00
_cell.angle_beta   90.00
_cell.angle_gamma   90.00
#
_symmetry.space_group_name_H-M   'P 1'
#
loop_
_entity.id
_entity.type
_entity.pdbx_description
1 polymer ?
#
loop_
_entity_poly.entity_id
_entity_poly.type
_entity_poly.pdbx_seq_one_letter_code
_entity_poly.pdbx_strand_id
1 'polypeptide(L)'
;MSSGAAVSYGTAIIWLGAAGLNELARFVRDLFWRGSSENLVRAYAIATGVLAVAAVVLTRREWTPSEVRFPWIGVSILLGALLAAPVGHLDERIARALIRRTATSGAPTRRSAVPRARVIPRPVPAGLGGAVPAVPGKPGRGGRAAGRRERVVLMVVTALCEEVIFRGFLVGSALSTSWPGSWLLLLVGSLLFLANHRHLGTHQVVVKIPLLVACLAVTLVTGTVVGAIVLHVLFNLMRHRRMVRREASFGNR
;
A
#
# COMPACT_ATOMS: atom_id res chain seq x y z
N MET A 1 15.62 -19.17 29.00
CA MET A 1 15.40 -17.76 28.61
C MET A 1 13.91 -17.49 28.69
N SER A 2 13.49 -16.47 29.44
CA SER A 2 12.07 -16.14 29.58
C SER A 2 11.47 -15.83 28.20
N SER A 3 10.30 -16.41 27.92
CA SER A 3 9.53 -16.20 26.68
C SER A 3 9.32 -14.71 26.34
N GLY A 4 9.38 -13.83 27.34
CA GLY A 4 9.29 -12.38 27.15
C GLY A 4 10.45 -11.75 26.36
N ALA A 5 11.69 -12.21 26.47
CA ALA A 5 12.82 -11.54 25.81
C ALA A 5 12.81 -11.73 24.28
N ALA A 6 12.50 -12.95 23.82
CA ALA A 6 12.41 -13.25 22.39
C ALA A 6 11.27 -12.48 21.70
N VAL A 7 10.12 -12.35 22.39
CA VAL A 7 8.99 -11.52 21.93
C VAL A 7 9.44 -10.06 21.83
N SER A 8 10.14 -9.51 22.83
CA SER A 8 10.61 -8.12 22.82
C SER A 8 11.58 -7.81 21.67
N TYR A 9 12.55 -8.69 21.37
CA TYR A 9 13.49 -8.48 20.27
C TYR A 9 12.85 -8.66 18.89
N GLY A 10 12.00 -9.68 18.71
CA GLY A 10 11.25 -9.86 17.47
C GLY A 10 10.34 -8.67 17.17
N THR A 11 9.70 -8.13 18.23
CA THR A 11 8.91 -6.90 18.17
C THR A 11 9.80 -5.75 17.71
N ALA A 12 10.89 -5.45 18.40
CA ALA A 12 11.79 -4.35 18.03
C ALA A 12 12.30 -4.44 16.58
N ILE A 13 12.69 -5.62 16.10
CA ILE A 13 13.17 -5.84 14.72
C ILE A 13 12.06 -5.55 13.69
N ILE A 14 10.83 -5.97 13.96
CA ILE A 14 9.70 -5.72 13.06
C ILE A 14 9.25 -4.27 13.13
N TRP A 15 9.30 -3.62 14.29
CA TRP A 15 9.02 -2.19 14.43
C TRP A 15 10.04 -1.34 13.68
N LEU A 16 11.33 -1.63 13.85
CA LEU A 16 12.42 -0.95 13.12
C LEU A 16 12.37 -1.27 11.62
N GLY A 17 12.11 -2.53 11.27
CA GLY A 17 11.93 -2.97 9.89
C GLY A 17 10.73 -2.32 9.21
N ALA A 18 9.59 -2.24 9.89
CA ALA A 18 8.36 -1.64 9.36
C ALA A 18 8.46 -0.12 9.22
N ALA A 19 9.12 0.56 10.16
CA ALA A 19 9.44 1.98 10.02
C ALA A 19 10.46 2.24 8.89
N GLY A 20 11.41 1.31 8.71
CA GLY A 20 12.43 1.36 7.66
C GLY A 20 12.01 0.80 6.30
N LEU A 21 10.86 0.14 6.17
CA LEU A 21 10.44 -0.59 4.96
C LEU A 21 10.50 0.26 3.69
N ASN A 22 10.06 1.51 3.80
CA ASN A 22 10.09 2.45 2.68
C ASN A 22 11.51 2.87 2.30
N GLU A 23 12.39 3.05 3.27
CA GLU A 23 13.80 3.39 3.02
C GLU A 23 14.56 2.17 2.50
N LEU A 24 14.29 0.98 3.05
CA LEU A 24 14.85 -0.29 2.59
C LEU A 24 14.40 -0.61 1.17
N ALA A 25 13.11 -0.45 0.86
CA ALA A 25 12.61 -0.66 -0.50
C ALA A 25 13.21 0.34 -1.50
N ARG A 26 13.41 1.60 -1.09
CA ARG A 26 14.11 2.60 -1.90
C ARG A 26 15.58 2.26 -2.08
N PHE A 27 16.26 1.83 -1.01
CA PHE A 27 17.66 1.40 -1.04
C PHE A 27 17.85 0.17 -1.94
N VAL A 28 17.04 -0.88 -1.77
CA VAL A 28 17.07 -2.09 -2.62
C VAL A 28 16.80 -1.75 -4.08
N ARG A 29 15.83 -0.86 -4.34
CA ARG A 29 15.60 -0.35 -5.70
C ARG A 29 16.85 0.37 -6.21
N ASP A 30 17.41 1.31 -5.47
CA ASP A 30 18.54 2.13 -5.93
C ASP A 30 19.82 1.29 -6.11
N LEU A 31 19.97 0.22 -5.32
CA LEU A 31 21.10 -0.71 -5.37
C LEU A 31 21.03 -1.70 -6.54
N PHE A 32 19.84 -2.27 -6.82
CA PHE A 32 19.69 -3.36 -7.79
C PHE A 32 18.95 -2.97 -9.08
N TRP A 33 18.17 -1.87 -9.08
CA TRP A 33 17.29 -1.50 -10.17
C TRP A 33 17.30 0.00 -10.47
N ARG A 34 18.11 0.41 -11.45
CA ARG A 34 17.98 1.74 -12.05
C ARG A 34 16.76 1.80 -12.96
N GLY A 35 15.71 2.51 -12.53
CA GLY A 35 14.56 2.89 -13.37
C GLY A 35 13.22 2.24 -13.02
N SER A 36 12.14 2.82 -13.58
CA SER A 36 10.70 2.48 -13.49
C SER A 36 10.09 2.34 -12.07
N SER A 37 8.88 2.86 -11.89
CA SER A 37 8.11 2.73 -10.64
C SER A 37 7.71 1.29 -10.32
N GLU A 38 7.79 0.36 -11.28
CA GLU A 38 7.47 -1.05 -11.08
C GLU A 38 8.55 -1.77 -10.24
N ASN A 39 9.80 -1.36 -10.37
CA ASN A 39 10.90 -1.92 -9.58
C ASN A 39 10.81 -1.55 -8.10
N LEU A 40 10.21 -0.39 -7.77
CA LEU A 40 9.94 -0.03 -6.37
C LEU A 40 8.90 -0.95 -5.74
N VAL A 41 7.84 -1.31 -6.48
CA VAL A 41 6.80 -2.22 -5.97
C VAL A 41 7.38 -3.62 -5.74
N ARG A 42 8.24 -4.11 -6.63
CA ARG A 42 8.95 -5.39 -6.46
C ARG A 42 9.85 -5.37 -5.23
N ALA A 43 10.69 -4.34 -5.09
CA ALA A 43 11.57 -4.18 -3.93
C ALA A 43 10.77 -4.12 -2.62
N TYR A 44 9.64 -3.40 -2.64
CA TYR A 44 8.73 -3.32 -1.52
C TYR A 44 8.14 -4.69 -1.17
N ALA A 45 7.58 -5.42 -2.15
CA ALA A 45 7.01 -6.74 -1.92
C ALA A 45 8.03 -7.75 -1.35
N ILE A 46 9.27 -7.73 -1.86
CA ILE A 46 10.37 -8.57 -1.36
C ILE A 46 10.71 -8.19 0.09
N ALA A 47 10.91 -6.91 0.38
CA ALA A 47 11.24 -6.44 1.72
C ALA A 47 10.16 -6.80 2.74
N THR A 48 8.89 -6.59 2.40
CA THR A 48 7.74 -6.94 3.26
C THR A 48 7.61 -8.45 3.41
N GLY A 49 7.89 -9.24 2.37
CA GLY A 49 7.92 -10.70 2.44
C GLY A 49 9.01 -11.23 3.36
N VAL A 50 10.23 -10.69 3.28
CA VAL A 50 11.34 -11.04 4.18
C VAL A 50 10.98 -10.71 5.62
N LEU A 51 10.39 -9.54 5.89
CA LEU A 51 9.95 -9.17 7.23
C LEU A 51 8.81 -10.05 7.74
N ALA A 52 7.87 -10.46 6.88
CA ALA A 52 6.81 -11.38 7.25
C ALA A 52 7.37 -12.76 7.64
N VAL A 53 8.32 -13.30 6.86
CA VAL A 53 9.01 -14.55 7.19
C VAL A 53 9.81 -14.40 8.48
N ALA A 54 10.59 -13.32 8.62
CA ALA A 54 11.34 -13.05 9.85
C ALA A 54 10.40 -12.96 11.07
N ALA A 55 9.23 -12.34 10.93
CA ALA A 55 8.23 -12.27 12.00
C ALA A 55 7.71 -13.64 12.42
N VAL A 56 7.40 -14.51 11.44
CA VAL A 56 6.97 -15.88 11.71
C VAL A 56 8.09 -16.68 12.39
N VAL A 57 9.32 -16.59 11.88
CA VAL A 57 10.47 -17.35 12.42
C VAL A 57 10.86 -16.87 13.82
N LEU A 58 10.92 -15.55 14.04
CA LEU A 58 11.37 -14.96 15.31
C LEU A 58 10.34 -15.11 16.43
N THR A 59 9.05 -15.14 16.11
CA THR A 59 8.03 -15.33 17.15
C THR A 59 8.01 -16.74 17.73
N ARG A 60 8.52 -17.74 17.00
CA ARG A 60 8.48 -19.17 17.37
C ARG A 60 7.15 -19.60 18.01
N ARG A 61 6.06 -18.93 17.66
CA ARG A 61 4.75 -19.23 18.22
C ARG A 61 4.41 -20.58 17.62
N GLU A 62 4.30 -21.61 18.45
CA GLU A 62 3.79 -22.90 18.00
C GLU A 62 2.36 -22.61 17.55
N TRP A 63 2.15 -22.43 16.24
CA TRP A 63 0.83 -22.39 15.65
C TRP A 63 0.29 -23.81 15.76
N THR A 64 -0.18 -24.18 16.95
CA THR A 64 -0.79 -25.48 17.14
C THR A 64 -2.05 -25.47 16.26
N PRO A 65 -2.20 -26.42 15.33
CA PRO A 65 -3.36 -26.46 14.43
C PRO A 65 -4.70 -26.47 15.20
N SER A 66 -4.69 -26.90 16.46
CA SER A 66 -5.81 -26.90 17.40
C SER A 66 -6.32 -25.50 17.78
N GLU A 67 -5.50 -24.45 17.73
CA GLU A 67 -5.95 -23.08 17.99
C GLU A 67 -6.59 -22.42 16.76
N VAL A 68 -6.34 -22.97 15.57
CA VAL A 68 -6.99 -22.53 14.34
C VAL A 68 -8.41 -23.09 14.32
N ARG A 69 -9.35 -22.32 14.86
CA ARG A 69 -10.77 -22.66 14.79
C ARG A 69 -11.25 -22.55 13.34
N PHE A 70 -11.08 -23.61 12.55
CA PHE A 70 -11.46 -23.73 11.14
C PHE A 70 -12.79 -23.03 10.73
N PRO A 71 -13.91 -23.13 11.48
CA PRO A 71 -15.13 -22.40 11.12
C PRO A 71 -14.95 -20.88 11.04
N TRP A 72 -14.06 -20.29 11.84
CA TRP A 72 -13.77 -18.86 11.81
C TRP A 72 -12.98 -18.43 10.58
N ILE A 73 -12.27 -19.34 9.90
CA ILE A 73 -11.64 -19.03 8.61
C ILE A 73 -12.73 -18.71 7.58
N GLY A 74 -13.74 -19.57 7.46
CA GLY A 74 -14.86 -19.35 6.54
C GLY A 74 -15.60 -18.05 6.82
N VAL A 75 -15.93 -17.79 8.09
CA VAL A 75 -16.56 -16.53 8.53
C VAL A 75 -15.68 -15.33 8.20
N SER A 76 -14.36 -15.41 8.43
CA SER A 76 -13.43 -14.31 8.14
C SER A 76 -13.33 -13.98 6.65
N ILE A 77 -13.32 -15.00 5.78
CA ILE A 77 -13.31 -14.81 4.32
C ILE A 77 -14.61 -14.12 3.88
N LEU A 78 -15.76 -14.59 4.37
CA LEU A 78 -17.05 -13.98 4.07
C LEU A 78 -17.11 -12.53 4.54
N LEU A 79 -16.70 -12.26 5.78
CA LEU A 79 -16.69 -10.91 6.34
C LEU A 79 -15.76 -9.98 5.55
N GLY A 80 -14.56 -10.45 5.20
CA GLY A 80 -13.61 -9.70 4.38
C GLY A 80 -14.15 -9.38 2.98
N ALA A 81 -14.82 -10.34 2.35
CA ALA A 81 -15.45 -10.13 1.05
C ALA A 81 -16.63 -9.16 1.11
N LEU A 82 -17.50 -9.28 2.12
CA LEU A 82 -18.67 -8.42 2.33
C LEU A 82 -18.25 -6.96 2.61
N LEU A 83 -17.18 -6.75 3.38
CA LEU A 83 -16.70 -5.41 3.71
C LEU A 83 -15.91 -4.73 2.60
N ALA A 84 -15.43 -5.46 1.58
CA ALA A 84 -14.60 -4.88 0.53
C ALA A 84 -15.33 -3.78 -0.25
N ALA A 85 -16.56 -4.04 -0.69
CA ALA A 85 -17.35 -3.07 -1.45
C ALA A 85 -17.64 -1.76 -0.67
N PRO A 86 -18.18 -1.79 0.57
CA PRO A 86 -18.44 -0.57 1.34
C PRO A 86 -17.16 0.20 1.68
N VAL A 87 -16.07 -0.49 2.05
CA VAL A 87 -14.76 0.17 2.28
C VAL A 87 -14.27 0.86 1.01
N GLY A 88 -14.35 0.18 -0.14
CA GLY A 88 -13.98 0.76 -1.43
C GLY A 88 -14.86 1.95 -1.84
N HIS A 89 -16.14 1.98 -1.45
CA HIS A 89 -17.03 3.11 -1.71
C HIS A 89 -16.70 4.31 -0.80
N LEU A 90 -16.41 4.05 0.47
CA LEU A 90 -16.03 5.08 1.44
C LEU A 90 -14.70 5.74 1.07
N ASP A 91 -13.70 4.94 0.68
CA ASP A 91 -12.43 5.38 0.12
C ASP A 91 -12.62 6.41 -1.00
N GLU A 92 -13.49 6.09 -1.97
CA GLU A 92 -13.77 7.01 -3.07
C GLU A 92 -14.49 8.28 -2.64
N ARG A 93 -15.44 8.18 -1.70
CA ARG A 93 -16.14 9.36 -1.18
C ARG A 93 -15.15 10.30 -0.51
N ILE A 94 -14.24 9.77 0.31
CA ILE A 94 -13.17 10.55 0.96
C ILE A 94 -12.24 11.14 -0.07
N ALA A 95 -11.75 10.35 -1.03
CA ALA A 95 -10.88 10.83 -2.10
C ALA A 95 -11.52 11.97 -2.91
N ARG A 96 -12.80 11.83 -3.29
CA ARG A 96 -13.55 12.88 -4.00
C ARG A 96 -13.73 14.14 -3.12
N ALA A 97 -13.99 13.98 -1.83
CA ALA A 97 -14.14 15.11 -0.92
C ALA A 97 -12.83 15.89 -0.76
N LEU A 98 -11.69 15.20 -0.63
CA LEU A 98 -10.37 15.81 -0.53
C LEU A 98 -9.97 16.56 -1.81
N ILE A 99 -10.25 15.99 -2.98
CA ILE A 99 -10.01 16.65 -4.27
C ILE A 99 -10.87 17.91 -4.41
N ARG A 100 -12.15 17.88 -4.01
CA ARG A 100 -13.01 19.07 -4.05
C ARG A 100 -12.49 20.18 -3.13
N ARG A 101 -12.08 19.85 -1.91
CA ARG A 101 -11.55 20.82 -0.94
C ARG A 101 -10.29 21.52 -1.46
N THR A 102 -9.37 20.76 -2.06
CA THR A 102 -8.15 21.32 -2.64
C THR A 102 -8.43 22.20 -3.86
N ALA A 103 -9.41 21.83 -4.70
CA ALA A 103 -9.85 22.68 -5.81
C ALA A 103 -10.49 24.01 -5.35
N THR A 104 -11.23 24.02 -4.25
CA THR A 104 -11.86 25.23 -3.70
C THR A 104 -10.88 26.14 -2.96
N SER A 105 -9.88 25.59 -2.28
CA SER A 105 -8.85 26.38 -1.58
C SER A 105 -7.85 27.02 -2.54
N GLY A 106 -7.65 26.42 -3.71
CA GLY A 106 -6.93 27.02 -4.84
C GLY A 106 -7.83 27.90 -5.70
N ALA A 107 -8.80 28.62 -5.09
CA ALA A 107 -9.56 29.66 -5.78
C ALA A 107 -8.57 30.47 -6.61
N PRO A 108 -8.81 30.66 -7.93
CA PRO A 108 -7.83 31.26 -8.82
C PRO A 108 -7.43 32.56 -8.18
N THR A 109 -6.19 32.64 -7.68
CA THR A 109 -5.54 33.90 -7.36
C THR A 109 -5.70 34.68 -8.64
N ARG A 110 -6.68 35.60 -8.58
CA ARG A 110 -7.21 36.43 -9.65
C ARG A 110 -6.09 36.58 -10.63
N ARG A 111 -6.16 35.84 -11.77
CA ARG A 111 -5.13 35.86 -12.82
C ARG A 111 -4.79 37.34 -12.94
N SER A 112 -3.66 37.75 -12.37
CA SER A 112 -3.04 39.00 -12.77
C SER A 112 -2.96 38.79 -14.26
N ALA A 113 -3.68 39.64 -14.99
CA ALA A 113 -3.65 39.68 -16.42
C ALA A 113 -2.21 40.05 -16.78
N VAL A 114 -1.29 39.11 -16.63
CA VAL A 114 0.00 39.14 -17.28
C VAL A 114 -0.40 39.00 -18.73
N PRO A 115 -0.26 40.07 -19.52
CA PRO A 115 -0.57 40.01 -20.93
C PRO A 115 0.17 38.80 -21.47
N ARG A 116 -0.49 37.95 -22.25
CA ARG A 116 0.18 36.88 -22.98
C ARG A 116 1.27 37.53 -23.81
N ALA A 117 2.49 37.59 -23.28
CA ALA A 117 3.68 37.86 -24.04
C ALA A 117 3.67 36.78 -25.12
N ARG A 118 3.47 37.22 -26.37
CA ARG A 118 3.48 36.38 -27.55
C ARG A 118 4.81 35.64 -27.49
N VAL A 119 4.77 34.34 -27.18
CA VAL A 119 5.96 33.50 -27.23
C VAL A 119 6.29 33.40 -28.71
N ILE A 120 7.14 34.32 -29.18
CA ILE A 120 7.72 34.27 -30.50
C ILE A 120 8.61 33.03 -30.49
N PRO A 121 8.33 31.98 -31.29
CA PRO A 121 9.18 30.82 -31.37
C PRO A 121 10.56 31.31 -31.83
N ARG A 122 11.55 31.21 -30.93
CA ARG A 122 12.93 31.54 -31.26
C ARG A 122 13.39 30.51 -32.30
N PRO A 123 13.80 30.91 -33.51
CA PRO A 123 14.27 29.96 -34.51
C PRO A 123 15.47 29.21 -33.93
N VAL A 124 15.31 27.89 -33.79
CA VAL A 124 16.40 27.01 -33.36
C VAL A 124 17.37 26.93 -34.54
N PRO A 125 18.66 27.29 -34.36
CA PRO A 125 19.63 27.28 -35.44
C PRO A 125 19.75 25.86 -36.01
N ALA A 126 19.52 25.75 -37.33
CA ALA A 126 19.71 24.54 -38.11
C ALA A 126 21.22 24.23 -38.17
N GLY A 127 21.74 23.48 -37.19
CA GLY A 127 23.19 23.29 -37.16
C GLY A 127 23.76 22.38 -36.08
N LEU A 128 22.98 21.50 -35.46
CA LEU A 128 23.51 20.42 -34.62
C LEU A 128 22.63 19.19 -34.79
N GLY A 129 22.96 18.36 -35.78
CA GLY A 129 22.35 17.04 -36.04
C GLY A 129 22.72 16.01 -34.97
N GLY A 130 22.41 16.30 -33.70
CA GLY A 130 22.39 15.29 -32.66
C GLY A 130 21.22 14.37 -32.92
N ALA A 131 21.50 13.09 -33.15
CA ALA A 131 20.50 12.03 -33.30
C ALA A 131 19.47 12.19 -32.17
N VAL A 132 18.25 12.62 -32.53
CA VAL A 132 17.13 12.69 -31.60
C VAL A 132 16.97 11.27 -31.07
N PRO A 133 17.19 11.01 -29.76
CA PRO A 133 17.04 9.66 -29.23
C PRO A 133 15.63 9.21 -29.58
N ALA A 134 15.55 8.11 -30.33
CA ALA A 134 14.29 7.57 -30.81
C ALA A 134 13.32 7.52 -29.63
N VAL A 135 12.22 8.28 -29.73
CA VAL A 135 11.17 8.27 -28.71
C VAL A 135 10.79 6.81 -28.52
N PRO A 136 10.97 6.23 -27.32
CA PRO A 136 10.74 4.80 -27.11
C PRO A 136 9.33 4.48 -27.59
N GLY A 137 9.27 3.62 -28.61
CA GLY A 137 8.02 3.28 -29.30
C GLY A 137 6.94 2.87 -28.31
N LYS A 138 5.70 3.26 -28.57
CA LYS A 138 4.55 2.90 -27.72
C LYS A 138 4.63 1.41 -27.40
N PRO A 139 4.66 0.99 -26.13
CA PRO A 139 4.78 -0.41 -25.78
C PRO A 139 3.63 -1.17 -26.42
N GLY A 140 3.98 -2.21 -27.19
CA GLY A 140 3.05 -3.04 -27.93
C GLY A 140 1.97 -3.63 -27.00
N ARG A 141 0.81 -3.96 -27.58
CA ARG A 141 -0.38 -4.42 -26.85
C ARG A 141 -0.10 -5.61 -25.92
N GLY A 142 0.82 -6.51 -26.31
CA GLY A 142 1.26 -7.65 -25.51
C GLY A 142 2.07 -7.28 -24.26
N GLY A 143 2.95 -6.27 -24.34
CA GLY A 143 3.74 -5.82 -23.19
C GLY A 143 2.88 -5.22 -22.07
N ARG A 144 1.74 -4.62 -22.42
CA ARG A 144 0.78 -4.07 -21.44
C ARG A 144 0.03 -5.15 -20.67
N ALA A 145 -0.24 -6.31 -21.29
CA ALA A 145 -0.96 -7.40 -20.65
C ALA A 145 -0.07 -8.14 -19.63
N ALA A 146 1.18 -8.42 -20.01
CA ALA A 146 2.17 -9.04 -19.12
C ALA A 146 2.42 -8.18 -17.87
N GLY A 147 2.67 -6.87 -18.04
CA GLY A 147 2.86 -5.95 -16.91
C GLY A 147 1.63 -5.83 -16.00
N ARG A 148 0.42 -6.02 -16.53
CA ARG A 148 -0.81 -6.00 -15.73
C ARG A 148 -0.91 -7.21 -14.80
N ARG A 149 -0.64 -8.42 -15.32
CA ARG A 149 -0.68 -9.65 -14.50
C ARG A 149 0.32 -9.56 -13.37
N GLU A 150 1.54 -9.15 -13.70
CA GLU A 150 2.59 -8.98 -12.72
C GLU A 150 2.21 -7.98 -11.62
N ARG A 151 1.68 -6.80 -12.00
CA ARG A 151 1.24 -5.79 -11.04
C ARG A 151 0.17 -6.32 -10.09
N VAL A 152 -0.77 -7.12 -10.60
CA VAL A 152 -1.81 -7.76 -9.75
C VAL A 152 -1.18 -8.73 -8.75
N VAL A 153 -0.25 -9.59 -9.19
CA VAL A 153 0.46 -10.52 -8.30
C VAL A 153 1.19 -9.76 -7.20
N LEU A 154 1.93 -8.71 -7.56
CA LEU A 154 2.63 -7.87 -6.59
C LEU A 154 1.67 -7.21 -5.59
N MET A 155 0.52 -6.69 -6.04
CA MET A 155 -0.48 -6.11 -5.13
C MET A 155 -1.05 -7.14 -4.14
N VAL A 156 -1.22 -8.39 -4.56
CA VAL A 156 -1.70 -9.49 -3.70
C VAL A 156 -0.64 -9.85 -2.67
N VAL A 157 0.60 -10.06 -3.11
CA VAL A 157 1.72 -10.40 -2.22
C VAL A 157 1.96 -9.30 -1.20
N THR A 158 1.98 -8.03 -1.63
CA THR A 158 2.15 -6.89 -0.72
C THR A 158 1.02 -6.84 0.32
N ALA A 159 -0.24 -6.97 -0.10
CA ALA A 159 -1.38 -6.98 0.82
C ALA A 159 -1.27 -8.12 1.85
N LEU A 160 -0.89 -9.32 1.40
CA LEU A 160 -0.67 -10.47 2.27
C LEU A 160 0.41 -10.16 3.32
N CYS A 161 1.58 -9.69 2.90
CA CYS A 161 2.69 -9.42 3.80
C CYS A 161 2.36 -8.28 4.78
N GLU A 162 1.71 -7.22 4.32
CA GLU A 162 1.26 -6.13 5.18
C GLU A 162 0.29 -6.62 6.26
N GLU A 163 -0.73 -7.41 5.91
CA GLU A 163 -1.67 -7.90 6.92
C GLU A 163 -1.02 -8.88 7.90
N VAL A 164 -0.11 -9.75 7.45
CA VAL A 164 0.65 -10.63 8.36
C VAL A 164 1.47 -9.82 9.36
N ILE A 165 2.17 -8.78 8.93
CA ILE A 165 2.99 -7.93 9.81
C ILE A 165 2.10 -7.08 10.72
N PHE A 166 1.20 -6.27 10.15
CA PHE A 166 0.47 -5.26 10.92
C PHE A 166 -0.70 -5.85 11.71
N ARG A 167 -1.38 -6.90 11.22
CA ARG A 167 -2.56 -7.50 11.87
C ARG A 167 -2.24 -8.85 12.50
N GLY A 168 -1.32 -9.62 11.93
CA GLY A 168 -0.89 -10.87 12.56
C GLY A 168 0.02 -10.58 13.74
N PHE A 169 1.17 -9.99 13.44
CA PHE A 169 2.22 -9.79 14.43
C PHE A 169 1.92 -8.66 15.41
N LEU A 170 1.64 -7.43 14.93
CA LEU A 170 1.48 -6.28 15.84
C LEU A 170 0.22 -6.35 16.70
N VAL A 171 -0.94 -6.72 16.12
CA VAL A 171 -2.17 -6.90 16.92
C VAL A 171 -2.02 -8.09 17.85
N GLY A 172 -1.43 -9.21 17.39
CA GLY A 172 -1.15 -10.35 18.25
C GLY A 172 -0.27 -9.99 19.46
N SER A 173 0.77 -9.18 19.23
CA SER A 173 1.65 -8.66 20.28
C SER A 173 0.89 -7.71 21.23
N ALA A 174 0.06 -6.83 20.69
CA ALA A 174 -0.76 -5.91 21.47
C ALA A 174 -1.74 -6.66 22.38
N LEU A 175 -2.41 -7.70 21.88
CA LEU A 175 -3.33 -8.52 22.67
C LEU A 175 -2.64 -9.35 23.76
N SER A 176 -1.35 -9.67 23.59
CA SER A 176 -0.54 -10.33 24.63
C SER A 176 -0.01 -9.37 25.71
N THR A 177 -0.18 -8.07 25.51
CA THR A 177 0.31 -7.03 26.44
C THR A 177 -0.83 -6.60 27.38
N SER A 178 -0.52 -6.36 28.65
CA SER A 178 -1.51 -5.87 29.62
C SER A 178 -1.94 -4.43 29.31
N TRP A 179 -3.12 -4.05 29.83
CA TRP A 179 -3.55 -2.65 29.82
C TRP A 179 -2.57 -1.77 30.63
N PRO A 180 -2.22 -0.54 30.20
CA PRO A 180 -2.65 0.15 28.98
C PRO A 180 -1.77 -0.10 27.74
N GLY A 181 -0.71 -0.91 27.87
CA GLY A 181 0.28 -1.15 26.81
C GLY A 181 -0.31 -1.73 25.52
N SER A 182 -1.37 -2.53 25.61
CA SER A 182 -2.08 -3.07 24.45
C SER A 182 -2.62 -1.97 23.52
N TRP A 183 -3.28 -0.94 24.07
CA TRP A 183 -3.85 0.16 23.27
C TRP A 183 -2.78 1.04 22.65
N LEU A 184 -1.70 1.27 23.38
CA LEU A 184 -0.55 1.99 22.84
C LEU A 184 0.04 1.24 21.64
N LEU A 185 0.24 -0.07 21.75
CA LEU A 185 0.76 -0.88 20.64
C LEU A 185 -0.19 -0.90 19.43
N LEU A 186 -1.51 -1.01 19.64
CA LEU A 186 -2.49 -0.91 18.55
C LEU A 186 -2.46 0.45 17.86
N LEU A 187 -2.38 1.53 18.64
CA LEU A 187 -2.31 2.90 18.12
C LEU A 187 -1.03 3.08 17.30
N VAL A 188 0.12 2.77 17.87
CA VAL A 188 1.41 2.97 17.20
C VAL A 188 1.49 2.06 15.96
N GLY A 189 0.93 0.85 16.00
CA GLY A 189 0.95 -0.09 14.87
C GLY A 189 0.09 0.40 13.72
N SER A 190 -1.07 0.99 14.06
CA SER A 190 -1.94 1.68 13.13
C SER A 190 -1.27 2.90 12.50
N LEU A 191 -0.55 3.69 13.29
CA LEU A 191 0.21 4.84 12.81
C LEU A 191 1.35 4.43 11.88
N LEU A 192 2.07 3.34 12.17
CA LEU A 192 3.08 2.80 11.26
C LEU A 192 2.48 2.31 9.94
N PHE A 193 1.35 1.61 9.98
CA PHE A 193 0.65 1.19 8.76
C PHE A 193 0.30 2.41 7.88
N LEU A 194 -0.18 3.50 8.48
CA LEU A 194 -0.47 4.75 7.78
C LEU A 194 0.81 5.44 7.26
N ALA A 195 1.84 5.52 8.10
CA ALA A 195 3.13 6.12 7.74
C ALA A 195 3.81 5.37 6.59
N ASN A 196 3.63 4.04 6.53
CA ASN A 196 4.11 3.22 5.44
C ASN A 196 3.54 3.63 4.07
N HIS A 197 2.35 4.24 4.04
CA HIS A 197 1.69 4.73 2.84
C HIS A 197 2.04 6.20 2.49
N ARG A 198 2.87 6.89 3.29
CA ARG A 198 3.19 8.31 3.08
C ARG A 198 3.82 8.62 1.72
N HIS A 199 4.54 7.66 1.14
CA HIS A 199 5.20 7.79 -0.16
C HIS A 199 4.21 7.97 -1.32
N LEU A 200 2.92 7.66 -1.11
CA LEU A 200 1.84 7.88 -2.06
C LEU A 200 1.21 9.28 -1.95
N GLY A 201 1.65 10.09 -0.97
CA GLY A 201 1.12 11.41 -0.66
C GLY A 201 0.17 11.42 0.56
N THR A 202 0.10 12.56 1.26
CA THR A 202 -0.68 12.70 2.51
C THR A 202 -2.16 12.40 2.34
N HIS A 203 -2.76 12.78 1.20
CA HIS A 203 -4.15 12.47 0.89
C HIS A 203 -4.41 10.95 0.80
N GLN A 204 -3.44 10.17 0.34
CA GLN A 204 -3.56 8.71 0.26
C GLN A 204 -3.54 8.05 1.64
N VAL A 205 -2.85 8.66 2.61
CA VAL A 205 -2.84 8.18 4.00
C VAL A 205 -4.24 8.27 4.61
N VAL A 206 -4.92 9.40 4.45
CA VAL A 206 -6.29 9.61 4.97
C VAL A 206 -7.27 8.62 4.33
N VAL A 207 -7.13 8.41 3.03
CA VAL A 207 -7.98 7.53 2.24
C VAL A 207 -7.81 6.05 2.63
N LYS A 208 -6.68 5.67 3.26
CA LYS A 208 -6.42 4.31 3.78
C LYS A 208 -6.98 4.05 5.18
N ILE A 209 -7.45 5.07 5.91
CA ILE A 209 -8.01 4.91 7.26
C ILE A 209 -9.19 3.93 7.29
N PRO A 210 -10.19 3.98 6.38
CA PRO A 210 -11.28 3.01 6.36
C PRO A 210 -10.82 1.57 6.22
N LEU A 211 -9.82 1.33 5.36
CA LEU A 211 -9.25 0.00 5.17
C LEU A 211 -8.53 -0.47 6.44
N LEU A 212 -7.74 0.41 7.06
CA LEU A 212 -7.07 0.12 8.33
C LEU A 212 -8.07 -0.31 9.41
N VAL A 213 -9.12 0.48 9.62
CA VAL A 213 -10.14 0.22 10.64
C VAL A 213 -10.88 -1.07 10.35
N ALA A 214 -11.29 -1.30 9.10
CA ALA A 214 -12.02 -2.51 8.73
C ALA A 214 -11.15 -3.78 8.85
N CYS A 215 -9.90 -3.77 8.37
CA CYS A 215 -8.98 -4.89 8.54
C CYS A 215 -8.71 -5.20 10.02
N LEU A 216 -8.51 -4.16 10.85
CA LEU A 216 -8.31 -4.32 12.29
C LEU A 216 -9.55 -4.92 12.96
N ALA A 217 -10.74 -4.39 12.67
CA ALA A 217 -12.00 -4.90 13.21
C ALA A 217 -12.23 -6.36 12.82
N VAL A 218 -12.04 -6.72 11.56
CA VAL A 218 -12.13 -8.11 11.07
C VAL A 218 -11.17 -9.02 11.84
N THR A 219 -9.94 -8.58 12.02
CA THR A 219 -8.92 -9.36 12.75
C THR A 219 -9.31 -9.57 14.21
N LEU A 220 -9.77 -8.51 14.89
CA LEU A 220 -10.19 -8.58 16.29
C LEU A 220 -11.44 -9.46 16.50
N VAL A 221 -12.42 -9.36 15.60
CA VAL A 221 -13.68 -10.14 15.68
C VAL A 221 -13.44 -11.63 15.40
N THR A 222 -12.60 -11.95 14.42
CA THR A 222 -12.42 -13.33 13.96
C THR A 222 -11.23 -14.03 14.62
N GLY A 223 -10.33 -13.27 15.26
CA GLY A 223 -9.08 -13.78 15.80
C GLY A 223 -8.08 -14.23 14.72
N THR A 224 -8.31 -13.91 13.44
CA THR A 224 -7.46 -14.32 12.32
C THR A 224 -7.26 -13.19 11.31
N VAL A 225 -6.10 -13.20 10.64
CA VAL A 225 -5.74 -12.22 9.59
C VAL A 225 -6.35 -12.54 8.23
N VAL A 226 -6.88 -13.74 8.03
CA VAL A 226 -7.34 -14.21 6.70
C VAL A 226 -8.41 -13.28 6.12
N GLY A 227 -9.39 -12.88 6.94
CA GLY A 227 -10.43 -11.94 6.49
C GLY A 227 -9.87 -10.57 6.14
N ALA A 228 -8.88 -10.07 6.89
CA ALA A 228 -8.20 -8.81 6.58
C ALA A 228 -7.41 -8.90 5.27
N ILE A 229 -6.72 -10.02 5.00
CA ILE A 229 -6.01 -10.27 3.74
C ILE A 229 -6.99 -10.24 2.57
N VAL A 230 -8.11 -10.98 2.66
CA VAL A 230 -9.14 -11.01 1.61
C VAL A 230 -9.70 -9.61 1.36
N LEU A 231 -10.06 -8.89 2.41
CA LEU A 231 -10.55 -7.52 2.35
C LEU A 231 -9.56 -6.60 1.62
N HIS A 232 -8.28 -6.62 2.03
CA HIS A 232 -7.24 -5.78 1.45
C HIS A 232 -6.99 -6.13 -0.02
N VAL A 233 -6.87 -7.42 -0.36
CA VAL A 233 -6.69 -7.87 -1.73
C VAL A 233 -7.84 -7.40 -2.63
N LEU A 234 -9.09 -7.64 -2.22
CA LEU A 234 -10.26 -7.22 -3.00
C LEU A 234 -10.32 -5.71 -3.15
N PHE A 235 -10.03 -4.96 -2.09
CA PHE A 235 -9.91 -3.50 -2.13
C PHE A 235 -8.89 -3.04 -3.19
N ASN A 236 -7.67 -3.62 -3.17
CA ASN A 236 -6.61 -3.30 -4.13
C ASN A 236 -7.01 -3.63 -5.56
N LEU A 237 -7.65 -4.79 -5.79
CA LEU A 237 -8.13 -5.21 -7.11
C LEU A 237 -9.22 -4.30 -7.65
N MET A 238 -10.20 -3.92 -6.82
CA MET A 238 -11.25 -2.99 -7.20
C MET A 238 -10.68 -1.64 -7.57
N ARG A 239 -9.76 -1.11 -6.77
CA ARG A 239 -9.09 0.16 -7.06
C ARG A 239 -8.30 0.09 -8.36
N HIS A 240 -7.56 -1.00 -8.59
CA HIS A 240 -6.83 -1.22 -9.84
C HIS A 240 -7.77 -1.24 -11.06
N ARG A 241 -8.88 -1.98 -11.00
CA ARG A 241 -9.89 -2.03 -12.08
C ARG A 241 -10.44 -0.64 -12.41
N ARG A 242 -10.69 0.20 -11.40
CA ARG A 242 -11.20 1.56 -11.60
C ARG A 242 -10.17 2.47 -12.28
N MET A 243 -8.90 2.37 -11.91
CA MET A 243 -7.82 3.13 -12.57
C MET A 243 -7.71 2.75 -14.04
N VAL A 244 -7.69 1.46 -14.36
CA VAL A 244 -7.63 0.97 -15.76
C VAL A 244 -8.83 1.45 -16.58
N ARG A 245 -10.04 1.47 -16.01
CA ARG A 245 -11.24 1.98 -16.69
C ARG A 245 -11.15 3.48 -16.99
N ARG A 246 -10.60 4.27 -16.06
CA ARG A 246 -10.41 5.72 -16.25
C ARG A 246 -9.40 6.01 -17.36
N GLU A 247 -8.27 5.32 -17.38
CA GLU A 247 -7.26 5.45 -18.45
C GLU A 247 -7.86 5.15 -19.83
N ALA A 248 -8.67 4.09 -19.93
CA ALA A 248 -9.36 3.74 -21.18
C ALA A 248 -10.34 4.84 -21.64
N SER A 249 -11.02 5.53 -20.71
CA SER A 249 -11.96 6.60 -21.04
C SER A 249 -11.29 7.90 -21.52
N PHE A 250 -10.02 8.14 -21.13
CA PHE A 250 -9.25 9.29 -21.59
C PHE A 250 -8.57 9.06 -22.93
N GLY A 251 -8.19 7.82 -23.26
CA GLY A 251 -7.53 7.50 -24.53
C GLY A 251 -8.43 7.57 -25.78
N ASN A 252 -9.75 7.69 -25.59
CA ASN A 252 -10.75 7.80 -26.67
C ASN A 252 -11.18 9.26 -26.94
N ARG A 253 -10.57 10.25 -26.29
CA ARG A 253 -10.78 11.68 -26.54
C ARG A 253 -9.56 12.26 -27.23
#